data_AF-A0A1W0E546-F1
#
_entry.id   AF-A0A1W0E546-F1
#
_cell.length_a   1.000
_cell.length_b   1.000
_cell.length_c   1.000
_cell.angle_alpha   90.00
_cell.angle_beta   90.00
_cell.angle_gamma   90.00
#
_symmetry.space_group_name_H-M   'P 1'
#
loop_
_entity.id
_entity.type
_entity.pdbx_description
1 polymer ?
#
loop_
_entity_poly.entity_id
_entity_poly.type
_entity_poly.pdbx_seq_one_letter_code
_entity_poly.pdbx_strand_id
1 'polypeptide(L)'
;MLFSIFYYNLFILSAVHESDNSLEKCKKFVAELDKEKLKENKRKSLKIFSENKISMDTHSFERNGVVFSYSILKTDEEQLKEMITFVKEHLKKEHDVITDEDISLYDLTEELKKIFGDRKLTPKYEKAKTEYLEWLKNKKINGFEVSAEKFCELTDEPCPVEIYNEHDNIFFELLIKKQDLDVSICLYNGAEKSFKMVLRFANFNNSFGYVYGCFVILKNFIKIRMEPCENNFDFENFRGKITKCNCISCRKYKPLIAYLLHLQGIFDTDLSARNLSYCDKLSLYYGRRYGLLKEIEEGIRKLQEIKSSLE
;
A
#
# COMPACT_ATOMS: atom_id res chain seq x y z
N MET A 1 -18.08 -35.82 16.07
CA MET A 1 -17.45 -35.65 17.40
C MET A 1 -15.93 -35.88 17.40
N LEU A 2 -15.20 -35.58 16.30
CA LEU A 2 -13.73 -35.53 16.25
C LEU A 2 -13.24 -34.52 15.18
N PHE A 3 -13.96 -33.42 14.99
CA PHE A 3 -13.57 -32.33 14.08
C PHE A 3 -13.63 -30.93 14.73
N SER A 4 -13.89 -30.87 16.03
CA SER A 4 -14.20 -29.61 16.73
C SER A 4 -13.23 -29.30 17.87
N ILE A 5 -12.17 -30.11 18.06
CA ILE A 5 -11.18 -29.93 19.13
C ILE A 5 -9.84 -29.38 18.60
N PHE A 6 -9.63 -29.35 17.28
CA PHE A 6 -8.42 -28.78 16.68
C PHE A 6 -8.50 -27.28 16.36
N TYR A 7 -9.70 -26.69 16.32
CA TYR A 7 -9.87 -25.24 16.10
C TYR A 7 -9.96 -24.42 17.39
N TYR A 8 -10.22 -25.06 18.54
CA TYR A 8 -10.44 -24.34 19.79
C TYR A 8 -9.18 -24.19 20.67
N ASN A 9 -8.11 -24.95 20.38
CA ASN A 9 -6.81 -24.83 21.08
C ASN A 9 -5.82 -23.86 20.40
N LEU A 10 -6.23 -23.20 19.30
CA LEU A 10 -5.50 -22.09 18.68
C LEU A 10 -6.07 -20.71 19.08
N PHE A 11 -7.19 -20.68 19.80
CA PHE A 11 -7.88 -19.46 20.22
C PHE A 11 -7.55 -19.05 21.67
N ILE A 12 -6.83 -19.89 22.42
CA ILE A 12 -6.34 -19.58 23.77
C ILE A 12 -4.83 -19.32 23.69
N LEU A 13 -4.42 -18.31 22.92
CA LEU A 13 -3.09 -17.68 23.03
C LEU A 13 -3.07 -16.24 22.47
N SER A 14 -4.16 -15.75 21.87
CA SER A 14 -4.28 -14.37 21.37
C SER A 14 -4.78 -13.36 22.40
N ALA A 15 -5.08 -13.79 23.62
CA ALA A 15 -5.40 -12.90 24.75
C ALA A 15 -4.24 -12.82 25.74
N VAL A 16 -3.03 -12.51 25.25
CA VAL A 16 -1.95 -12.00 26.08
C VAL A 16 -1.88 -10.51 25.81
N HIS A 17 -2.26 -9.73 26.81
CA HIS A 17 -2.12 -8.28 26.91
C HIS A 17 -1.04 -7.68 26.00
N GLU A 18 -1.44 -6.69 25.20
CA GLU A 18 -0.59 -5.66 24.58
C GLU A 18 0.21 -4.92 25.67
N SER A 19 1.22 -5.59 26.21
CA SER A 19 2.42 -4.95 26.73
C SER A 19 3.38 -4.82 25.55
N ASP A 20 4.18 -3.75 25.54
CA ASP A 20 4.97 -3.26 24.41
C ASP A 20 6.00 -4.28 23.86
N ASN A 21 5.53 -5.23 23.05
CA ASN A 21 6.28 -6.38 22.54
C ASN A 21 7.17 -6.03 21.32
N SER A 22 7.25 -4.74 20.94
CA SER A 22 8.02 -4.26 19.78
C SER A 22 9.52 -4.55 19.92
N LEU A 23 10.05 -4.38 21.13
CA LEU A 23 11.47 -4.64 21.44
C LEU A 23 11.82 -6.12 21.29
N GLU A 24 10.95 -6.99 21.78
CA GLU A 24 11.13 -8.43 21.71
C GLU A 24 11.00 -8.94 20.26
N LYS A 25 10.11 -8.35 19.46
CA LYS A 25 10.04 -8.60 18.01
C LYS A 25 11.33 -8.21 17.29
N CYS A 26 11.93 -7.04 17.60
CA CYS A 26 13.22 -6.64 17.02
C CYS A 26 14.33 -7.63 17.37
N LYS A 27 14.43 -8.00 18.64
CA LYS A 27 15.43 -8.95 19.13
C LYS A 27 15.30 -10.31 18.46
N LYS A 28 14.08 -10.85 18.38
CA LYS A 28 13.79 -12.11 17.69
C LYS A 28 14.18 -12.05 16.23
N PHE A 29 13.77 -10.98 15.52
CA PHE A 29 14.14 -10.78 14.12
C PHE A 29 15.66 -10.80 13.92
N VAL A 30 16.42 -9.97 14.64
CA VAL A 30 17.88 -9.90 14.47
C VAL A 30 18.56 -11.22 14.84
N ALA A 31 18.05 -11.93 15.86
CA ALA A 31 18.60 -13.22 16.27
C ALA A 31 18.41 -14.34 15.24
N GLU A 32 17.39 -14.24 14.39
CA GLU A 32 17.08 -15.20 13.32
C GLU A 32 17.96 -14.98 12.06
N LEU A 33 18.61 -13.83 11.92
CA LEU A 33 19.44 -13.50 10.76
C LEU A 33 20.85 -14.09 10.83
N ASP A 34 21.45 -14.30 9.66
CA ASP A 34 22.83 -14.72 9.52
C ASP A 34 23.79 -13.63 10.03
N LYS A 35 24.45 -13.91 11.15
CA LYS A 35 25.37 -13.00 11.83
C LYS A 35 26.55 -12.56 10.96
N GLU A 36 27.07 -13.43 10.11
CA GLU A 36 28.20 -13.08 9.25
C GLU A 36 27.75 -12.16 8.11
N LYS A 37 26.54 -12.39 7.57
CA LYS A 37 25.96 -11.45 6.59
C LYS A 37 25.63 -10.10 7.22
N LEU A 38 25.14 -10.04 8.46
CA LEU A 38 24.91 -8.78 9.17
C LEU A 38 26.21 -8.00 9.39
N LYS A 39 27.26 -8.67 9.87
CA LYS A 39 28.60 -8.06 9.99
C LYS A 39 29.10 -7.54 8.65
N GLU A 40 28.92 -8.32 7.58
CA GLU A 40 29.34 -7.90 6.24
C GLU A 40 28.53 -6.70 5.73
N ASN A 41 27.22 -6.67 5.95
CA ASN A 41 26.38 -5.51 5.65
C ASN A 41 26.88 -4.28 6.40
N LYS A 42 27.12 -4.40 7.71
CA LYS A 42 27.66 -3.31 8.53
C LYS A 42 29.00 -2.80 8.01
N ARG A 43 29.93 -3.72 7.70
CA ARG A 43 31.25 -3.39 7.15
C ARG A 43 31.14 -2.66 5.81
N LYS A 44 30.27 -3.13 4.90
CA LYS A 44 30.00 -2.48 3.62
C LYS A 44 29.42 -1.07 3.81
N SER A 45 28.48 -0.91 4.74
CA SER A 45 27.90 0.41 5.06
C SER A 45 28.96 1.37 5.58
N LEU A 46 29.77 0.97 6.57
CA LEU A 46 30.86 1.81 7.10
C LEU A 46 31.88 2.20 6.00
N LYS A 47 32.18 1.26 5.09
CA LYS A 47 33.01 1.54 3.91
C LYS A 47 32.36 2.59 3.01
N ILE A 48 31.06 2.49 2.72
CA ILE A 48 30.33 3.50 1.93
C ILE A 48 30.42 4.87 2.61
N PHE A 49 30.21 4.96 3.93
CA PHE A 49 30.30 6.22 4.67
C PHE A 49 31.69 6.85 4.52
N SER A 50 32.75 6.08 4.75
CA SER A 50 34.13 6.56 4.66
C SER A 50 34.53 6.99 3.23
N GLU A 51 34.28 6.15 2.22
CA GLU A 51 34.63 6.45 0.82
C GLU A 51 33.89 7.67 0.27
N ASN A 52 32.69 7.94 0.77
CA ASN A 52 31.82 9.02 0.29
C ASN A 52 31.84 10.27 1.18
N LYS A 53 32.76 10.32 2.17
CA LYS A 53 32.92 11.43 3.14
C LYS A 53 31.60 11.77 3.86
N ILE A 54 30.83 10.76 4.23
CA ILE A 54 29.58 10.91 4.99
C ILE A 54 29.95 10.85 6.48
N SER A 55 29.54 11.87 7.26
CA SER A 55 29.73 11.84 8.71
C SER A 55 28.98 10.64 9.32
N MET A 56 29.64 9.95 10.27
CA MET A 56 29.06 8.84 11.03
C MET A 56 28.37 9.29 12.33
N ASP A 57 28.34 10.59 12.60
CA ASP A 57 27.66 11.15 13.76
C ASP A 57 26.15 10.83 13.73
N THR A 58 25.47 11.08 14.84
CA THR A 58 24.00 11.01 14.84
C THR A 58 23.44 12.13 13.98
N HIS A 59 22.52 11.79 13.09
CA HIS A 59 21.81 12.73 12.22
C HIS A 59 20.31 12.67 12.50
N SER A 60 19.60 13.71 12.05
CA SER A 60 18.14 13.76 12.16
C SER A 60 17.51 14.19 10.85
N PHE A 61 16.37 13.58 10.51
CA PHE A 61 15.47 14.02 9.46
C PHE A 61 14.28 14.71 10.11
N GLU A 62 14.14 16.01 9.90
CA GLU A 62 13.07 16.82 10.47
C GLU A 62 12.13 17.35 9.39
N ARG A 63 10.84 17.02 9.49
CA ARG A 63 9.80 17.54 8.58
C ARG A 63 8.47 17.68 9.31
N ASN A 64 7.81 18.83 9.15
CA ASN A 64 6.50 19.13 9.72
C ASN A 64 6.42 18.88 11.24
N GLY A 65 7.46 19.26 11.98
CA GLY A 65 7.54 19.07 13.44
C GLY A 65 7.80 17.63 13.89
N VAL A 66 8.01 16.69 12.95
CA VAL A 66 8.36 15.30 13.24
C VAL A 66 9.85 15.09 13.00
N VAL A 67 10.55 14.52 13.98
CA VAL A 67 12.00 14.30 13.97
C VAL A 67 12.30 12.81 14.01
N PHE A 68 12.99 12.30 12.99
CA PHE A 68 13.55 10.96 12.97
C PHE A 68 15.07 11.01 13.15
N SER A 69 15.58 10.58 14.29
CA SER A 69 17.03 10.54 14.56
C SER A 69 17.61 9.15 14.25
N TYR A 70 18.78 9.11 13.62
CA TYR A 70 19.41 7.88 13.15
C TYR A 70 20.95 7.96 13.25
N SER A 71 21.59 6.81 13.42
CA SER A 71 23.05 6.69 13.42
C SER A 71 23.49 5.33 12.92
N ILE A 72 24.51 5.31 12.05
CA ILE A 72 25.12 4.08 11.55
C ILE A 72 26.02 3.41 12.59
N LEU A 73 26.39 4.08 13.69
CA LEU A 73 27.25 3.52 14.72
C LEU A 73 26.50 2.64 15.71
N LYS A 74 25.18 2.80 15.80
CA LYS A 74 24.31 1.96 16.62
C LYS A 74 24.30 0.51 16.14
N THR A 75 23.98 -0.41 17.03
CA THR A 75 23.77 -1.82 16.64
C THR A 75 22.58 -1.96 15.70
N ASP A 76 22.51 -3.06 14.96
CA ASP A 76 21.38 -3.30 14.04
C ASP A 76 20.05 -3.37 14.82
N GLU A 77 20.05 -3.95 16.02
CA GLU A 77 18.89 -3.98 16.93
C GLU A 77 18.43 -2.58 17.32
N GLU A 78 19.35 -1.71 17.77
CA GLU A 78 19.02 -0.34 18.18
C GLU A 78 18.46 0.49 17.01
N GLN A 79 19.05 0.34 15.82
CA GLN A 79 18.58 1.04 14.62
C GLN A 79 17.15 0.62 14.24
N LEU A 80 16.85 -0.67 14.28
CA LEU A 80 15.50 -1.18 13.99
C LEU A 80 14.50 -0.77 15.06
N LYS A 81 14.91 -0.78 16.34
CA LYS A 81 14.09 -0.30 17.45
C LYS A 81 13.69 1.16 17.25
N GLU A 82 14.64 2.03 16.92
CA GLU A 82 14.39 3.46 16.69
C GLU A 82 13.43 3.71 15.53
N MET A 83 13.61 2.96 14.43
CA MET A 83 12.67 2.99 13.31
C MET A 83 11.25 2.61 13.74
N ILE A 84 11.09 1.52 14.50
CA ILE A 84 9.77 1.03 14.92
C ILE A 84 9.11 1.98 15.92
N THR A 85 9.86 2.48 16.90
CA THR A 85 9.38 3.49 17.85
C THR A 85 8.89 4.73 17.10
N PHE A 86 9.68 5.22 16.14
CA PHE A 86 9.28 6.35 15.31
C PHE A 86 7.96 6.12 14.57
N VAL A 87 7.82 4.97 13.90
CA VAL A 87 6.59 4.62 13.15
C VAL A 87 5.39 4.53 14.09
N LYS A 88 5.54 3.88 15.25
CA LYS A 88 4.47 3.73 16.24
C LYS A 88 4.01 5.08 16.80
N GLU A 89 4.94 5.96 17.13
CA GLU A 89 4.65 7.23 17.80
C GLU A 89 4.12 8.31 16.83
N HIS A 90 4.66 8.36 15.61
CA HIS A 90 4.39 9.44 14.67
C HIS A 90 3.53 9.05 13.46
N LEU A 91 3.37 7.76 13.18
CA LEU A 91 2.63 7.21 12.04
C LEU A 91 1.63 6.16 12.50
N LYS A 92 0.89 6.49 13.58
CA LYS A 92 0.00 5.56 14.27
C LYS A 92 -1.01 4.88 13.35
N LYS A 93 -1.65 5.63 12.44
CA LYS A 93 -2.63 5.04 11.50
C LYS A 93 -1.98 4.02 10.56
N GLU A 94 -0.81 4.33 10.02
CA GLU A 94 -0.03 3.43 9.16
C GLU A 94 0.42 2.19 9.95
N HIS A 95 0.84 2.39 11.20
CA HIS A 95 1.30 1.35 12.11
C HIS A 95 0.17 0.39 12.49
N ASP A 96 -0.99 0.94 12.87
CA ASP A 96 -2.20 0.19 13.23
C ASP A 96 -2.58 -0.80 12.12
N VAL A 97 -2.39 -0.43 10.84
CA VAL A 97 -2.66 -1.29 9.68
C VAL A 97 -1.75 -2.54 9.62
N ILE A 98 -0.52 -2.48 10.14
CA ILE A 98 0.37 -3.65 10.23
C ILE A 98 -0.17 -4.64 11.27
N THR A 99 -0.76 -4.13 12.34
CA THR A 99 -1.22 -4.93 13.50
C THR A 99 -2.68 -5.32 13.43
N ASP A 100 -3.48 -4.64 12.61
CA ASP A 100 -4.87 -4.95 12.37
C ASP A 100 -4.97 -6.26 11.58
N GLU A 101 -5.83 -7.18 12.02
CA GLU A 101 -6.12 -8.45 11.36
C GLU A 101 -7.43 -8.43 10.56
N ASP A 102 -8.24 -7.38 10.74
CA ASP A 102 -9.54 -7.21 10.11
C ASP A 102 -9.40 -6.70 8.67
N ILE A 103 -10.19 -7.25 7.76
CA ILE A 103 -10.14 -6.89 6.34
C ILE A 103 -11.27 -5.92 6.05
N SER A 104 -10.94 -4.67 5.78
CA SER A 104 -11.89 -3.70 5.22
C SER A 104 -11.92 -3.84 3.70
N LEU A 105 -13.00 -4.40 3.16
CA LEU A 105 -13.23 -4.52 1.72
C LEU A 105 -14.32 -3.56 1.26
N TYR A 106 -14.17 -3.04 0.05
CA TYR A 106 -15.24 -2.31 -0.64
C TYR A 106 -16.10 -3.28 -1.45
N ASP A 107 -17.39 -3.00 -1.54
CA ASP A 107 -18.34 -3.71 -2.39
C ASP A 107 -19.04 -2.69 -3.28
N LEU A 108 -18.98 -2.90 -4.60
CA LEU A 108 -19.51 -1.92 -5.55
C LEU A 108 -21.03 -1.76 -5.42
N THR A 109 -21.77 -2.84 -5.16
CA THR A 109 -23.22 -2.79 -4.96
C THR A 109 -23.56 -1.96 -3.74
N GLU A 110 -22.85 -2.17 -2.62
CA GLU A 110 -23.03 -1.37 -1.42
C GLU A 110 -22.66 0.11 -1.62
N GLU A 111 -21.58 0.41 -2.35
CA GLU A 111 -21.22 1.80 -2.67
C GLU A 111 -22.26 2.48 -3.57
N LEU A 112 -22.73 1.80 -4.62
CA LEU A 112 -23.82 2.31 -5.48
C LEU A 112 -25.10 2.52 -4.67
N LYS A 113 -25.44 1.60 -3.75
CA LYS A 113 -26.58 1.73 -2.86
C LYS A 113 -26.45 2.90 -1.88
N LYS A 114 -25.25 3.18 -1.35
CA LYS A 114 -25.01 4.37 -0.52
C LYS A 114 -25.19 5.67 -1.32
N ILE A 115 -24.74 5.69 -2.57
CA ILE A 115 -24.85 6.86 -3.44
C ILE A 115 -26.29 7.08 -3.87
N PHE A 116 -26.91 6.09 -4.51
CA PHE A 116 -28.21 6.25 -5.21
C PHE A 116 -29.40 5.71 -4.42
N GLY A 117 -29.20 4.88 -3.40
CA GLY A 117 -30.26 4.12 -2.73
C GLY A 117 -30.86 3.04 -3.65
N ASP A 118 -32.08 2.60 -3.32
CA ASP A 118 -32.86 1.69 -4.17
C ASP A 118 -33.66 2.45 -5.26
N ARG A 119 -33.19 3.64 -5.65
CA ARG A 119 -33.86 4.48 -6.66
C ARG A 119 -33.80 3.80 -8.03
N LYS A 120 -34.93 3.86 -8.74
CA LYS A 120 -35.00 3.51 -10.17
C LYS A 120 -34.17 4.49 -11.00
N LEU A 121 -33.76 4.06 -12.19
CA LEU A 121 -33.20 4.97 -13.18
C LEU A 121 -34.20 6.10 -13.46
N THR A 122 -33.69 7.33 -13.58
CA THR A 122 -34.55 8.48 -13.89
C THR A 122 -35.02 8.40 -15.35
N PRO A 123 -36.14 9.07 -15.72
CA PRO A 123 -36.59 9.09 -17.12
C PRO A 123 -35.51 9.57 -18.10
N LYS A 124 -34.64 10.49 -17.67
CA LYS A 124 -33.47 10.95 -18.44
C LYS A 124 -32.51 9.80 -18.73
N TYR A 125 -32.22 8.96 -17.74
CA TYR A 125 -31.36 7.79 -17.92
C TYR A 125 -32.03 6.66 -18.68
N GLU A 126 -33.33 6.41 -18.51
CA GLU A 126 -34.03 5.40 -19.29
C GLU A 126 -34.05 5.74 -20.78
N LYS A 127 -34.26 7.02 -21.11
CA LYS A 127 -34.13 7.50 -22.49
C LYS A 127 -32.70 7.32 -23.00
N ALA A 128 -31.71 7.74 -22.22
CA ALA A 128 -30.30 7.66 -22.58
C ALA A 128 -29.80 6.21 -22.70
N LYS A 129 -30.29 5.29 -21.86
CA LYS A 129 -30.10 3.83 -21.92
C LYS A 129 -30.69 3.28 -23.22
N THR A 130 -31.90 3.70 -23.59
CA THR A 130 -32.53 3.29 -24.86
C THR A 130 -31.69 3.73 -26.06
N GLU A 131 -31.22 4.99 -26.09
CA GLU A 131 -30.31 5.50 -27.13
C GLU A 131 -29.01 4.68 -27.20
N TYR A 132 -28.44 4.33 -26.04
CA TYR A 132 -27.26 3.47 -25.94
C TYR A 132 -27.51 2.05 -26.49
N LEU A 133 -28.63 1.42 -26.15
CA LEU A 133 -29.01 0.09 -26.63
C LEU A 133 -29.25 0.09 -28.15
N GLU A 134 -29.89 1.12 -28.68
CA GLU A 134 -30.06 1.30 -30.13
C GLU A 134 -28.71 1.44 -30.84
N TRP A 135 -27.80 2.21 -30.25
CA TRP A 135 -26.43 2.34 -30.76
C TRP A 135 -25.68 1.00 -30.78
N LEU A 136 -25.74 0.20 -29.70
CA LEU A 136 -25.13 -1.13 -29.64
C LEU A 136 -25.64 -2.04 -30.76
N LYS A 137 -26.96 -2.04 -30.97
CA LYS A 137 -27.62 -2.80 -32.05
C LYS A 137 -27.12 -2.37 -33.42
N ASN A 138 -27.00 -1.07 -33.67
CA ASN A 138 -26.50 -0.52 -34.93
C ASN A 138 -25.04 -0.90 -35.19
N LYS A 139 -24.22 -1.00 -34.14
CA LYS A 139 -22.81 -1.45 -34.22
C LYS A 139 -22.66 -2.97 -34.23
N LYS A 140 -23.75 -3.74 -34.12
CA LYS A 140 -23.79 -5.22 -34.06
C LYS A 140 -23.03 -5.81 -32.86
N ILE A 141 -23.09 -5.14 -31.70
CA ILE A 141 -22.41 -5.56 -30.46
C ILE A 141 -23.42 -5.95 -29.38
N ASN A 142 -24.36 -6.83 -29.74
CA ASN A 142 -25.55 -7.14 -28.92
C ASN A 142 -25.23 -7.91 -27.61
N GLY A 143 -23.97 -8.28 -27.35
CA GLY A 143 -23.57 -8.98 -26.12
C GLY A 143 -23.44 -8.09 -24.87
N PHE A 144 -23.66 -6.78 -25.01
CA PHE A 144 -23.50 -5.78 -23.94
C PHE A 144 -24.82 -5.04 -23.65
N GLU A 145 -25.95 -5.70 -23.92
CA GLU A 145 -27.26 -5.17 -23.58
C GLU A 145 -27.40 -5.00 -22.07
N VAL A 146 -27.91 -3.85 -21.65
CA VAL A 146 -28.08 -3.47 -20.25
C VAL A 146 -29.54 -3.59 -19.85
N SER A 147 -29.80 -4.34 -18.78
CA SER A 147 -31.14 -4.67 -18.32
C SER A 147 -31.59 -3.89 -17.08
N ALA A 148 -30.64 -3.42 -16.24
CA ALA A 148 -30.87 -2.72 -14.97
C ALA A 148 -32.02 -1.69 -14.98
N GLU A 149 -32.93 -1.78 -14.01
CA GLU A 149 -34.02 -0.84 -13.74
C GLU A 149 -33.69 0.12 -12.59
N LYS A 150 -32.72 -0.26 -11.74
CA LYS A 150 -32.21 0.55 -10.62
C LYS A 150 -30.72 0.81 -10.75
N PHE A 151 -30.26 1.87 -10.09
CA PHE A 151 -28.82 2.20 -10.08
C PHE A 151 -27.96 1.12 -9.43
N CYS A 152 -28.43 0.44 -8.39
CA CYS A 152 -27.69 -0.64 -7.73
C CYS A 152 -27.58 -1.92 -8.57
N GLU A 153 -28.44 -2.10 -9.57
CA GLU A 153 -28.40 -3.24 -10.50
C GLU A 153 -27.31 -3.04 -11.57
N LEU A 154 -26.73 -1.84 -11.70
CA LEU A 154 -25.65 -1.54 -12.63
C LEU A 154 -24.32 -2.21 -12.27
N THR A 155 -24.18 -2.78 -11.06
CA THR A 155 -22.96 -3.50 -10.65
C THR A 155 -22.59 -4.58 -11.65
N ASP A 156 -23.58 -5.37 -12.08
CA ASP A 156 -23.35 -6.57 -12.90
C ASP A 156 -23.37 -6.27 -14.41
N GLU A 157 -23.70 -5.02 -14.77
CA GLU A 157 -23.88 -4.62 -16.17
C GLU A 157 -22.53 -4.33 -16.83
N PRO A 158 -22.29 -4.85 -18.05
CA PRO A 158 -21.02 -4.75 -18.72
C PRO A 158 -20.85 -3.37 -19.39
N CYS A 159 -19.61 -2.87 -19.43
CA CYS A 159 -19.27 -1.59 -20.06
C CYS A 159 -18.08 -1.74 -21.04
N PRO A 160 -18.33 -1.80 -22.37
CA PRO A 160 -17.27 -1.95 -23.36
C PRO A 160 -16.58 -0.60 -23.66
N VAL A 161 -15.79 -0.09 -22.71
CA VAL A 161 -15.11 1.22 -22.80
C VAL A 161 -14.18 1.32 -24.02
N GLU A 162 -13.56 0.22 -24.42
CA GLU A 162 -12.55 0.14 -25.50
C GLU A 162 -13.14 0.29 -26.92
N ILE A 163 -14.47 0.16 -27.06
CA ILE A 163 -15.14 0.16 -28.37
C ILE A 163 -15.64 1.58 -28.74
N TYR A 164 -15.25 2.60 -27.98
CA TYR A 164 -15.93 3.89 -28.02
C TYR A 164 -15.03 5.10 -28.27
N ASN A 165 -15.41 5.90 -29.27
CA ASN A 165 -14.79 7.19 -29.58
C ASN A 165 -15.80 8.31 -29.95
N GLU A 166 -17.13 8.06 -29.92
CA GLU A 166 -18.02 8.92 -30.73
C GLU A 166 -19.30 9.45 -30.07
N HIS A 167 -19.69 9.09 -28.84
CA HIS A 167 -21.06 9.39 -28.44
C HIS A 167 -21.23 9.84 -26.96
N ASP A 168 -21.43 11.15 -26.80
CA ASP A 168 -21.57 11.80 -25.50
C ASP A 168 -23.01 11.60 -24.98
N ASN A 169 -23.22 10.56 -24.18
CA ASN A 169 -24.51 10.22 -23.59
C ASN A 169 -24.32 10.00 -22.08
N ILE A 170 -25.21 10.61 -21.29
CA ILE A 170 -25.10 10.63 -19.83
C ILE A 170 -25.17 9.23 -19.19
N PHE A 171 -25.96 8.30 -19.74
CA PHE A 171 -26.03 6.91 -19.26
C PHE A 171 -24.70 6.20 -19.46
N PHE A 172 -24.05 6.44 -20.59
CA PHE A 172 -22.74 5.88 -20.85
C PHE A 172 -21.66 6.47 -19.93
N GLU A 173 -21.71 7.78 -19.64
CA GLU A 173 -20.82 8.41 -18.66
C GLU A 173 -20.95 7.75 -17.28
N LEU A 174 -22.18 7.49 -16.83
CA LEU A 174 -22.45 6.76 -15.59
C LEU A 174 -21.82 5.35 -15.61
N LEU A 175 -21.99 4.59 -16.70
CA LEU A 175 -21.39 3.26 -16.84
C LEU A 175 -19.86 3.29 -16.79
N ILE A 176 -19.22 4.28 -17.44
CA ILE A 176 -17.77 4.45 -17.38
C ILE A 176 -17.32 4.74 -15.95
N LYS A 177 -17.95 5.70 -15.26
CA LYS A 177 -17.56 6.01 -13.87
C LYS A 177 -17.77 4.84 -12.93
N LYS A 178 -18.84 4.05 -13.13
CA LYS A 178 -19.06 2.78 -12.42
C LYS A 178 -17.92 1.80 -12.69
N GLN A 179 -17.50 1.64 -13.93
CA GLN A 179 -16.42 0.72 -14.31
C GLN A 179 -15.07 1.15 -13.74
N ASP A 180 -14.75 2.45 -13.78
CA ASP A 180 -13.55 3.02 -13.16
C ASP A 180 -13.50 2.72 -11.65
N LEU A 181 -14.65 2.88 -10.97
CA LEU A 181 -14.78 2.57 -9.54
C LEU A 181 -14.62 1.07 -9.28
N ASP A 182 -15.25 0.21 -10.08
CA ASP A 182 -15.14 -1.25 -9.97
C ASP A 182 -13.68 -1.73 -10.07
N VAL A 183 -12.95 -1.24 -11.07
CA VAL A 183 -11.52 -1.54 -11.26
C VAL A 183 -10.72 -1.12 -10.03
N SER A 184 -10.96 0.08 -9.51
CA SER A 184 -10.26 0.62 -8.33
C SER A 184 -10.55 -0.22 -7.08
N ILE A 185 -11.81 -0.60 -6.85
CA ILE A 185 -12.26 -1.48 -5.77
C ILE A 185 -11.59 -2.86 -5.89
N CYS A 186 -11.57 -3.45 -7.08
CA CYS A 186 -10.98 -4.76 -7.33
C CYS A 186 -9.48 -4.76 -7.00
N LEU A 187 -8.74 -3.75 -7.48
CA LEU A 187 -7.32 -3.58 -7.19
C LEU A 187 -7.05 -3.38 -5.69
N TYR A 188 -7.83 -2.54 -5.02
CA TYR A 188 -7.71 -2.32 -3.58
C TYR A 188 -7.99 -3.59 -2.78
N ASN A 189 -9.12 -4.25 -3.03
CA ASN A 189 -9.50 -5.49 -2.36
C ASN A 189 -8.48 -6.61 -2.60
N GLY A 190 -7.92 -6.70 -3.81
CA GLY A 190 -6.85 -7.64 -4.14
C GLY A 190 -5.57 -7.36 -3.33
N ALA A 191 -5.21 -6.09 -3.14
CA ALA A 191 -4.08 -5.69 -2.31
C ALA A 191 -4.31 -6.00 -0.83
N GLU A 192 -5.48 -5.67 -0.28
CA GLU A 192 -5.88 -5.97 1.11
C GLU A 192 -5.87 -7.48 1.39
N LYS A 193 -6.49 -8.29 0.53
CA LYS A 193 -6.48 -9.76 0.65
C LYS A 193 -5.07 -10.33 0.57
N SER A 194 -4.25 -9.84 -0.37
CA SER A 194 -2.86 -10.28 -0.52
C SER A 194 -2.02 -9.95 0.71
N PHE A 195 -2.19 -8.74 1.26
CA PHE A 195 -1.51 -8.30 2.47
C PHE A 195 -1.90 -9.16 3.68
N LYS A 196 -3.21 -9.38 3.89
CA LYS A 196 -3.71 -10.21 5.00
C LYS A 196 -3.31 -11.67 4.86
N MET A 197 -3.24 -12.16 3.62
CA MET A 197 -2.68 -13.49 3.34
C MET A 197 -1.21 -13.58 3.78
N VAL A 198 -0.39 -12.55 3.50
CA VAL A 198 1.01 -12.49 4.00
C VAL A 198 1.05 -12.50 5.53
N LEU A 199 0.14 -11.78 6.19
CA LEU A 199 0.04 -11.80 7.65
C LEU A 199 -0.39 -13.17 8.23
N ARG A 200 -1.26 -13.91 7.53
CA ARG A 200 -1.85 -15.18 8.03
C ARG A 200 -1.04 -16.45 7.73
N PHE A 201 -0.19 -16.48 6.70
CA PHE A 201 0.38 -17.74 6.18
C PHE A 201 1.49 -18.40 7.03
N ALA A 202 1.91 -17.85 8.17
CA ALA A 202 2.84 -18.54 9.07
C ALA A 202 2.82 -17.99 10.50
N ASN A 203 2.50 -18.84 11.48
CA ASN A 203 2.84 -18.63 12.90
C ASN A 203 4.37 -18.71 13.16
N PHE A 204 5.22 -18.17 12.28
CA PHE A 204 6.69 -18.15 12.46
C PHE A 204 7.37 -16.82 12.05
N ASN A 205 6.65 -15.83 11.48
CA ASN A 205 7.26 -14.63 10.89
C ASN A 205 6.77 -13.29 11.48
N ASN A 206 6.16 -13.31 12.67
CA ASN A 206 5.59 -12.13 13.34
C ASN A 206 6.59 -10.98 13.60
N SER A 207 7.88 -11.26 13.48
CA SER A 207 8.95 -10.27 13.60
C SER A 207 9.40 -9.73 12.24
N PHE A 208 9.71 -10.57 11.25
CA PHE A 208 10.15 -10.10 9.92
C PHE A 208 9.11 -9.20 9.25
N GLY A 209 7.86 -9.68 9.08
CA GLY A 209 6.82 -8.94 8.37
C GLY A 209 6.47 -7.63 9.07
N TYR A 210 6.47 -7.63 10.39
CA TYR A 210 6.26 -6.43 11.22
C TYR A 210 7.40 -5.42 11.06
N VAL A 211 8.65 -5.85 11.22
CA VAL A 211 9.84 -4.99 11.14
C VAL A 211 10.01 -4.44 9.71
N TYR A 212 9.81 -5.29 8.69
CA TYR A 212 9.85 -4.87 7.30
C TYR A 212 8.69 -3.93 6.93
N GLY A 213 7.48 -4.18 7.42
CA GLY A 213 6.34 -3.27 7.26
C GLY A 213 6.66 -1.87 7.81
N CYS A 214 7.25 -1.79 9.00
CA CYS A 214 7.70 -0.53 9.58
C CYS A 214 8.78 0.16 8.71
N PHE A 215 9.71 -0.61 8.14
CA PHE A 215 10.71 -0.09 7.21
C PHE A 215 10.08 0.50 5.94
N VAL A 216 9.08 -0.17 5.35
CA VAL A 216 8.36 0.33 4.17
C VAL A 216 7.58 1.61 4.51
N ILE A 217 6.90 1.66 5.66
CA ILE A 217 6.22 2.88 6.14
C ILE A 217 7.21 4.04 6.29
N LEU A 218 8.34 3.82 6.96
CA LEU A 218 9.38 4.84 7.13
C LEU A 218 9.91 5.33 5.77
N LYS A 219 10.21 4.41 4.85
CA LYS A 219 10.65 4.75 3.50
C LYS A 219 9.64 5.62 2.76
N ASN A 220 8.36 5.26 2.81
CA ASN A 220 7.29 6.03 2.15
C ASN A 220 7.12 7.40 2.79
N PHE A 221 7.19 7.48 4.12
CA PHE A 221 7.17 8.76 4.85
C PHE A 221 8.31 9.68 4.39
N ILE A 222 9.53 9.16 4.29
CA ILE A 222 10.70 9.90 3.82
C ILE A 222 10.54 10.29 2.36
N LYS A 223 10.16 9.35 1.48
CA LYS A 223 9.99 9.58 0.04
C LYS A 223 9.06 10.75 -0.27
N ILE A 224 7.94 10.85 0.45
CA ILE A 224 6.92 11.90 0.25
C ILE A 224 7.41 13.26 0.77
N ARG A 225 8.27 13.29 1.80
CA ARG A 225 8.70 14.53 2.48
C ARG A 225 10.10 15.02 2.11
N MET A 226 10.87 14.17 1.45
CA MET A 226 12.19 14.51 0.92
C MET A 226 12.03 15.22 -0.43
N GLU A 227 12.80 16.28 -0.65
CA GLU A 227 12.87 16.95 -1.95
C GLU A 227 13.31 15.94 -3.03
N PRO A 228 12.63 15.90 -4.19
CA PRO A 228 12.96 14.93 -5.23
C PRO A 228 14.39 15.13 -5.75
N CYS A 229 14.95 14.07 -6.33
CA CYS A 229 16.26 14.16 -6.95
C CYS A 229 16.14 14.88 -8.30
N GLU A 230 16.85 16.01 -8.46
CA GLU A 230 16.90 16.77 -9.72
C GLU A 230 17.39 15.96 -10.93
N ASN A 231 18.22 14.93 -10.68
CA ASN A 231 18.76 14.06 -11.73
C ASN A 231 17.90 12.81 -11.98
N ASN A 232 16.65 12.79 -11.50
CA ASN A 232 15.67 11.71 -11.71
C ASN A 232 16.16 10.30 -11.31
N PHE A 233 17.08 10.19 -10.36
CA PHE A 233 17.37 8.88 -9.75
C PHE A 233 16.15 8.40 -8.98
N ASP A 234 15.70 7.18 -9.27
CA ASP A 234 14.63 6.52 -8.53
C ASP A 234 14.91 6.52 -7.02
N PHE A 235 13.87 6.68 -6.19
CA PHE A 235 14.02 6.78 -4.74
C PHE A 235 14.72 5.55 -4.15
N GLU A 236 14.40 4.35 -4.64
CA GLU A 236 14.93 3.07 -4.17
C GLU A 236 16.39 2.84 -4.58
N ASN A 237 16.93 3.63 -5.52
CA ASN A 237 18.33 3.53 -5.92
C ASN A 237 19.25 4.28 -4.95
N PHE A 238 19.24 3.88 -3.67
CA PHE A 238 20.04 4.51 -2.62
C PHE A 238 21.53 4.52 -2.96
N ARG A 239 22.06 3.40 -3.44
CA ARG A 239 23.48 3.29 -3.83
C ARG A 239 23.84 4.23 -4.96
N GLY A 240 22.99 4.34 -6.00
CA GLY A 240 23.20 5.27 -7.10
C GLY A 240 23.13 6.73 -6.64
N LYS A 241 22.21 7.08 -5.75
CA LYS A 241 22.13 8.43 -5.17
C LYS A 241 23.37 8.81 -4.37
N ILE A 242 23.97 7.87 -3.64
CA ILE A 242 25.19 8.12 -2.85
C ILE A 242 26.42 8.27 -3.76
N THR A 243 26.56 7.38 -4.75
CA THR A 243 27.81 7.20 -5.51
C THR A 243 27.85 7.95 -6.84
N LYS A 244 26.69 8.30 -7.42
CA LYS A 244 26.59 8.88 -8.76
C LYS A 244 25.88 10.23 -8.79
N CYS A 245 25.01 10.52 -7.81
CA CYS A 245 24.22 11.76 -7.83
C CYS A 245 24.86 12.87 -6.98
N ASN A 246 24.98 14.05 -7.57
CA ASN A 246 25.52 15.25 -6.91
C ASN A 246 24.51 16.41 -6.87
N CYS A 247 23.20 16.17 -6.99
CA CYS A 247 22.22 17.25 -6.85
C CYS A 247 22.09 17.74 -5.40
N ILE A 248 21.46 18.90 -5.19
CA ILE A 248 21.37 19.54 -3.86
C ILE A 248 20.64 18.61 -2.88
N SER A 249 19.51 18.04 -3.28
CA SER A 249 18.75 17.09 -2.46
C SER A 249 19.58 15.87 -2.07
N CYS A 250 20.22 15.18 -3.02
CA CYS A 250 21.01 13.98 -2.71
C CYS A 250 22.25 14.26 -1.86
N ARG A 251 22.87 15.45 -1.97
CA ARG A 251 23.96 15.86 -1.06
C ARG A 251 23.43 16.09 0.36
N LYS A 252 22.31 16.81 0.48
CA LYS A 252 21.66 17.11 1.78
C LYS A 252 21.28 15.83 2.52
N TYR A 253 20.70 14.85 1.84
CA TYR A 253 20.22 13.60 2.44
C TYR A 253 21.19 12.43 2.33
N LYS A 254 22.44 12.67 1.95
CA LYS A 254 23.43 11.60 1.77
C LYS A 254 23.56 10.68 3.00
N PRO A 255 23.60 11.20 4.25
CA PRO A 255 23.60 10.34 5.44
C PRO A 255 22.34 9.50 5.59
N LEU A 256 21.15 10.09 5.38
CA LEU A 256 19.87 9.38 5.46
C LEU A 256 19.78 8.26 4.42
N ILE A 257 20.16 8.55 3.17
CA ILE A 257 20.15 7.58 2.07
C ILE A 257 21.11 6.43 2.37
N ALA A 258 22.29 6.71 2.94
CA ALA A 258 23.25 5.68 3.35
C ALA A 258 22.75 4.83 4.53
N TYR A 259 22.04 5.45 5.47
CA TYR A 259 21.36 4.74 6.55
C TYR A 259 20.23 3.83 6.02
N LEU A 260 19.38 4.33 5.11
CA LEU A 260 18.32 3.52 4.48
C LEU A 260 18.89 2.34 3.67
N LEU A 261 20.02 2.55 2.98
CA LEU A 261 20.74 1.48 2.29
C LEU A 261 21.23 0.40 3.26
N HIS A 262 21.72 0.79 4.44
CA HIS A 262 22.14 -0.17 5.46
C HIS A 262 20.95 -0.97 6.02
N LEU A 263 19.84 -0.29 6.34
CA LEU A 263 18.61 -0.94 6.80
C LEU A 263 18.09 -1.93 5.74
N GLN A 264 18.06 -1.53 4.47
CA GLN A 264 17.71 -2.44 3.37
C GLN A 264 18.60 -3.69 3.37
N GLY A 265 19.90 -3.50 3.54
CA GLY A 265 20.86 -4.60 3.60
C GLY A 265 20.67 -5.56 4.79
N ILE A 266 19.98 -5.15 5.87
CA ILE A 266 19.60 -6.06 6.97
C ILE A 266 18.55 -7.05 6.48
N PHE A 267 17.52 -6.57 5.79
CA PHE A 267 16.46 -7.42 5.22
C PHE A 267 16.99 -8.32 4.08
N ASP A 268 18.00 -7.85 3.36
CA ASP A 268 18.67 -8.61 2.30
C ASP A 268 19.51 -9.80 2.84
N THR A 269 19.71 -9.91 4.16
CA THR A 269 20.48 -11.03 4.75
C THR A 269 19.70 -12.35 4.77
N ASP A 270 18.37 -12.29 4.78
CA ASP A 270 17.45 -13.44 4.79
C ASP A 270 16.53 -13.47 3.56
N LEU A 271 17.15 -13.51 2.38
CA LEU A 271 16.45 -13.60 1.09
C LEU A 271 16.20 -15.06 0.68
N SER A 272 15.44 -15.79 1.48
CA SER A 272 14.77 -16.98 0.94
C SER A 272 13.80 -16.55 -0.17
N ALA A 273 13.58 -17.39 -1.19
CA ALA A 273 12.62 -17.09 -2.28
C ALA A 273 11.21 -16.77 -1.75
N ARG A 274 10.86 -17.32 -0.58
CA ARG A 274 9.62 -17.06 0.14
C ARG A 274 9.58 -15.63 0.73
N ASN A 275 10.66 -15.17 1.35
CA ASN A 275 10.75 -13.83 1.93
C ASN A 275 10.75 -12.74 0.84
N LEU A 276 11.40 -13.00 -0.30
CA LEU A 276 11.35 -12.10 -1.47
C LEU A 276 9.90 -11.85 -1.92
N SER A 277 9.10 -12.90 -2.07
CA SER A 277 7.68 -12.77 -2.45
C SER A 277 6.86 -11.97 -1.43
N TYR A 278 7.21 -12.04 -0.14
CA TYR A 278 6.55 -11.25 0.90
C TYR A 278 6.97 -9.78 0.88
N CYS A 279 8.27 -9.50 0.73
CA CYS A 279 8.78 -8.15 0.58
C CYS A 279 8.12 -7.43 -0.60
N ASP A 280 7.95 -8.12 -1.73
CA ASP A 280 7.27 -7.57 -2.90
C ASP A 280 5.80 -7.23 -2.61
N LYS A 281 5.07 -8.13 -1.94
CA LYS A 281 3.67 -7.91 -1.57
C LYS A 281 3.51 -6.76 -0.57
N LEU A 282 4.36 -6.67 0.44
CA LEU A 282 4.34 -5.58 1.43
C LEU A 282 4.69 -4.24 0.78
N SER A 283 5.75 -4.20 -0.03
CA SER A 283 6.14 -3.01 -0.80
C SER A 283 5.01 -2.55 -1.72
N LEU A 284 4.37 -3.48 -2.44
CA LEU A 284 3.26 -3.19 -3.34
C LEU A 284 2.06 -2.61 -2.57
N TYR A 285 1.68 -3.26 -1.46
CA TYR A 285 0.57 -2.83 -0.62
C TYR A 285 0.78 -1.40 -0.10
N TYR A 286 1.84 -1.15 0.66
CA TYR A 286 2.08 0.19 1.23
C TYR A 286 2.39 1.25 0.17
N GLY A 287 2.97 0.85 -0.97
CA GLY A 287 3.24 1.76 -2.08
C GLY A 287 1.99 2.20 -2.84
N ARG A 288 0.93 1.38 -2.87
CA ARG A 288 -0.27 1.64 -3.68
C ARG A 288 -1.54 1.91 -2.90
N ARG A 289 -1.69 1.38 -1.68
CA ARG A 289 -2.92 1.42 -0.90
C ARG A 289 -3.54 2.82 -0.83
N TYR A 290 -2.74 3.83 -0.48
CA TYR A 290 -3.22 5.21 -0.39
C TYR A 290 -3.63 5.81 -1.74
N GLY A 291 -2.95 5.42 -2.83
CA GLY A 291 -3.35 5.81 -4.18
C GLY A 291 -4.69 5.19 -4.55
N LEU A 292 -4.83 3.89 -4.32
CA LEU A 292 -6.06 3.13 -4.58
C LEU A 292 -7.25 3.65 -3.76
N LEU A 293 -7.05 3.98 -2.48
CA LEU A 293 -8.09 4.59 -1.65
C LEU A 293 -8.55 5.94 -2.21
N LYS A 294 -7.61 6.80 -2.63
CA LYS A 294 -7.95 8.07 -3.28
C LYS A 294 -8.68 7.88 -4.60
N GLU A 295 -8.30 6.88 -5.39
CA GLU A 295 -8.99 6.54 -6.64
C GLU A 295 -10.44 6.09 -6.37
N ILE A 296 -10.66 5.29 -5.31
CA ILE A 296 -12.01 4.91 -4.86
C ILE A 296 -12.81 6.13 -4.39
N GLU A 297 -12.24 6.96 -3.50
CA GLU A 297 -12.87 8.19 -2.99
C GLU A 297 -13.26 9.14 -4.15
N GLU A 298 -12.36 9.30 -5.13
CA GLU A 298 -12.59 10.10 -6.32
C GLU A 298 -13.66 9.50 -7.24
N GLY A 299 -13.69 8.17 -7.40
CA GLY A 299 -14.73 7.48 -8.16
C GLY A 299 -16.11 7.65 -7.52
N ILE A 300 -16.20 7.50 -6.20
CA ILE A 300 -17.43 7.77 -5.42
C ILE A 300 -17.86 9.23 -5.62
N ARG A 301 -16.93 10.19 -5.52
CA ARG A 301 -17.20 11.61 -5.71
C ARG A 301 -17.76 11.90 -7.11
N LYS A 302 -17.17 11.34 -8.17
CA LYS A 302 -17.65 11.50 -9.55
C LYS A 302 -19.06 10.94 -9.75
N LEU A 303 -19.35 9.78 -9.17
CA LEU A 303 -20.71 9.21 -9.21
C LEU A 303 -21.73 10.06 -8.42
N GLN A 304 -21.31 10.70 -7.33
CA GLN A 304 -22.14 11.66 -6.60
C GLN A 304 -22.40 12.93 -7.41
N GLU A 305 -21.42 13.47 -8.13
CA GLU A 305 -21.62 14.60 -9.05
C GLU A 305 -22.65 14.26 -10.14
N ILE A 306 -22.52 13.06 -10.70
CA ILE A 306 -23.49 12.52 -11.65
C ILE A 306 -24.87 12.45 -10.99
N LYS A 307 -24.99 11.97 -9.75
CA LYS A 307 -26.25 11.97 -8.99
C LYS A 307 -26.83 13.38 -8.80
N SER A 308 -26.01 14.36 -8.44
CA SER A 308 -26.46 15.73 -8.24
C SER A 308 -26.93 16.39 -9.54
N SER A 309 -26.45 15.95 -10.70
CA SER A 309 -26.99 16.36 -12.00
C SER A 309 -28.40 15.80 -12.32
N LEU A 310 -28.97 15.01 -11.40
CA LEU A 310 -30.29 14.36 -11.50
C LEU A 310 -31.37 15.03 -10.66
N GLU A 311 -30.99 15.88 -9.72
CA GLU A 311 -31.89 16.68 -8.88
C GLU A 311 -32.11 18.06 -9.53
#